data_AF-Q9PKS7-F1
#
_entry.id   AF-Q9PKS7-F1
#
_cell.length_a   1.000
_cell.length_b   1.000
_cell.length_c   1.000
_cell.angle_alpha   90.00
_cell.angle_beta   90.00
_cell.angle_gamma   90.00
#
_symmetry.space_group_name_H-M   'P 1'
#
loop_
_entity.id
_entity.type
_entity.pdbx_description
1 polymer ?
#
loop_
_entity_poly.entity_id
_entity_poly.type
_entity_poly.pdbx_seq_one_letter_code
_entity_poly.pdbx_strand_id
1 'polypeptide(L)'
;MFKLIKSAFLLTCCVLGYFWIKKESIVEQWLSRQLHTQVTVGNISPGLSKTKIRHLCIHNPFPSDKYPYAVEVEYVSLRYSIVTMLLSKKIDISDVILQGTSLTVFPCEGSAKTNWSFFWDNFINHFSSPPTFHSQSFESSIDTVPVFIKRCLCTNTRVCGVKNNYKEIPTTPIPSLEFRGALSCSPLPTLGETARSLLYLIVEESFYHANVSGDIARPLAKQARAYFNSSLSEYSHLRQRGAFPPNNLTHEIEGFMKELLFR
;
A
#
# COMPACT_ATOMS: atom_id res chain seq x y z
N MET A 1 40.80 9.46 24.35
CA MET A 1 39.52 9.92 23.77
C MET A 1 39.60 10.28 22.28
N PHE A 2 40.59 11.05 21.81
CA PHE A 2 40.64 11.51 20.40
C PHE A 2 40.68 10.38 19.34
N LYS A 3 41.36 9.26 19.61
CA LYS A 3 41.39 8.10 18.69
C LYS A 3 40.04 7.40 18.57
N LEU A 4 39.32 7.23 19.68
CA LEU A 4 37.97 6.64 19.72
C LEU A 4 36.94 7.50 18.96
N ILE A 5 37.01 8.82 19.14
CA ILE A 5 36.13 9.77 18.43
C ILE A 5 36.39 9.73 16.92
N LYS A 6 37.66 9.70 16.49
CA LYS A 6 38.02 9.56 15.07
C LYS A 6 37.52 8.24 14.48
N SER A 7 37.68 7.12 15.19
CA SER A 7 37.19 5.81 14.73
C SER A 7 35.65 5.76 14.64
N ALA A 8 34.94 6.33 15.62
CA ALA A 8 33.48 6.40 15.59
C ALA A 8 32.96 7.29 14.45
N PHE A 9 33.62 8.42 14.21
CA PHE A 9 33.29 9.32 13.09
C PHE A 9 33.49 8.62 11.73
N LEU A 10 34.61 7.93 11.56
CA LEU A 10 34.94 7.22 10.33
C LEU A 10 33.97 6.06 10.07
N LEU A 11 33.62 5.30 11.12
CA LEU A 11 32.59 4.26 11.05
C LEU A 11 31.22 4.84 10.64
N THR A 12 30.82 5.97 11.25
CA THR A 12 29.56 6.65 10.92
C THR A 12 29.55 7.11 9.46
N CYS A 13 30.67 7.68 8.97
CA CYS A 13 30.81 8.07 7.58
C CYS A 13 30.73 6.87 6.62
N CYS A 14 31.35 5.73 6.97
CA CYS A 14 31.27 4.51 6.18
C CYS A 14 29.83 3.97 6.13
N VAL A 15 29.10 3.97 7.24
CA VAL A 15 27.69 3.53 7.29
C VAL A 15 26.80 4.46 6.47
N LEU A 16 26.98 5.78 6.59
CA LEU A 16 26.24 6.75 5.78
C LEU A 16 26.57 6.60 4.30
N GLY A 17 27.85 6.43 3.94
CA GLY A 17 28.28 6.19 2.56
C GLY A 17 27.68 4.89 1.99
N TYR A 18 27.69 3.81 2.77
CA TYR A 18 27.06 2.55 2.40
C TYR A 18 25.56 2.71 2.15
N PHE A 19 24.85 3.38 3.07
CA PHE A 19 23.42 3.67 2.91
C PHE A 19 23.15 4.50 1.66
N TRP A 20 23.94 5.54 1.40
CA TRP A 20 23.81 6.38 0.21
C TRP A 20 23.96 5.60 -1.10
N ILE A 21 24.83 4.59 -1.13
CA ILE A 21 25.07 3.73 -2.30
C ILE A 21 23.98 2.66 -2.45
N LYS A 22 23.44 2.15 -1.34
CA LYS A 22 22.53 0.98 -1.33
C LYS A 22 21.06 1.30 -1.10
N LYS A 23 20.69 2.55 -0.83
CA LYS A 23 19.30 2.93 -0.47
C LYS A 23 18.25 2.43 -1.46
N GLU A 24 18.50 2.51 -2.77
CA GLU A 24 17.60 1.97 -3.81
C GLU A 24 17.36 0.48 -3.60
N SER A 25 18.44 -0.31 -3.61
CA SER A 25 18.36 -1.76 -3.48
C SER A 25 17.74 -2.21 -2.15
N ILE A 26 17.94 -1.46 -1.07
CA ILE A 26 17.32 -1.74 0.23
C ILE A 26 15.80 -1.59 0.13
N VAL A 27 15.32 -0.50 -0.48
CA VAL A 27 13.89 -0.24 -0.65
C VAL A 27 13.26 -1.24 -1.62
N GLU A 28 13.94 -1.56 -2.73
CA GLU A 28 13.52 -2.61 -3.67
C GLU A 28 13.35 -3.96 -2.98
N GLN A 29 14.36 -4.42 -2.24
CA GLN A 29 14.32 -5.70 -1.54
C GLN A 29 13.23 -5.75 -0.48
N TRP A 30 13.07 -4.67 0.29
CA TRP A 30 12.01 -4.60 1.30
C TRP A 30 10.62 -4.64 0.66
N LEU A 31 10.34 -3.78 -0.33
CA LEU A 31 9.05 -3.77 -1.03
C LEU A 31 8.77 -5.09 -1.75
N SER A 32 9.79 -5.67 -2.40
CA SER A 32 9.64 -6.95 -3.11
C SER A 32 9.25 -8.08 -2.17
N ARG A 33 9.83 -8.12 -0.96
CA ARG A 33 9.46 -9.10 0.09
C ARG A 33 8.05 -8.87 0.60
N GLN A 34 7.62 -7.62 0.79
CA GLN A 34 6.27 -7.32 1.31
C GLN A 34 5.16 -7.60 0.29
N LEU A 35 5.46 -7.48 -1.01
CA LEU A 35 4.53 -7.64 -2.13
C LEU A 35 4.62 -9.01 -2.83
N HIS A 36 5.63 -9.83 -2.51
CA HIS A 36 5.94 -11.10 -3.19
C HIS A 36 6.05 -10.96 -4.72
N THR A 37 6.58 -9.82 -5.18
CA THR A 37 6.84 -9.54 -6.60
C THR A 37 8.10 -8.69 -6.74
N GLN A 38 8.67 -8.64 -7.93
CA GLN A 38 9.81 -7.77 -8.21
C GLN A 38 9.38 -6.30 -8.18
N VAL A 39 10.11 -5.50 -7.42
CA VAL A 39 9.95 -4.04 -7.38
C VAL A 39 11.23 -3.39 -7.86
N THR A 40 11.08 -2.40 -8.73
CA THR A 40 12.19 -1.55 -9.19
C THR A 40 11.98 -0.14 -8.69
N VAL A 41 13.05 0.43 -8.12
CA VAL A 41 13.06 1.77 -7.54
C VAL A 41 14.20 2.53 -8.19
N GLY A 42 13.88 3.60 -8.89
CA GLY A 42 14.89 4.51 -9.41
C GLY A 42 15.44 5.42 -8.32
N ASN A 43 16.15 6.48 -8.73
CA ASN A 43 16.95 7.29 -7.82
C ASN A 43 16.14 7.85 -6.65
N ILE A 44 16.57 7.51 -5.43
CA ILE A 44 16.08 8.04 -4.16
C ILE A 44 16.97 9.22 -3.75
N SER A 45 16.37 10.40 -3.65
CA SER A 45 17.00 11.61 -3.12
C SER A 45 16.45 11.91 -1.72
N PRO A 46 17.06 11.38 -0.64
CA PRO A 46 16.65 11.67 0.71
C PRO A 46 17.08 13.09 1.11
N GLY A 47 16.24 13.74 1.90
CA GLY A 47 16.47 15.07 2.46
C GLY A 47 15.93 15.15 3.89
N LEU A 48 16.21 16.26 4.57
CA LEU A 48 15.90 16.41 6.00
C LEU A 48 14.40 16.53 6.31
N SER A 49 13.62 17.03 5.35
CA SER A 49 12.17 17.20 5.46
C SER A 49 11.39 16.60 4.29
N LYS A 50 12.10 15.99 3.35
CA LYS A 50 11.52 15.47 2.12
C LYS A 50 12.40 14.38 1.53
N THR A 51 11.80 13.29 1.11
CA THR A 51 12.43 12.30 0.21
C THR A 51 11.73 12.33 -1.14
N LYS A 52 12.51 12.23 -2.22
CA LYS A 52 12.01 12.09 -3.59
C LYS A 52 12.47 10.74 -4.13
N ILE A 53 11.60 10.03 -4.82
CA ILE A 53 11.92 8.80 -5.55
C ILE A 53 11.53 9.04 -6.99
N ARG A 54 12.52 8.94 -7.89
CA ARG A 54 12.28 8.99 -9.34
C ARG A 54 12.03 7.57 -9.80
N HIS A 55 10.81 7.30 -10.26
CA HIS A 55 10.37 6.01 -10.78
C HIS A 55 10.24 4.91 -9.70
N LEU A 56 9.04 4.34 -9.59
CA LEU A 56 8.72 3.18 -8.76
C LEU A 56 7.83 2.24 -9.58
N CYS A 57 8.27 1.01 -9.75
CA CYS A 57 7.56 0.00 -10.54
C CYS A 57 7.33 -1.26 -9.72
N ILE A 58 6.09 -1.74 -9.71
CA ILE A 58 5.71 -3.06 -9.20
C ILE A 58 5.45 -3.93 -10.43
N HIS A 59 6.26 -4.97 -10.62
CA HIS A 59 6.12 -5.84 -11.78
C HIS A 59 4.87 -6.69 -11.70
N ASN A 60 4.32 -7.00 -12.87
CA ASN A 60 3.32 -8.05 -12.97
C ASN A 60 3.96 -9.40 -12.62
N PRO A 61 3.28 -10.25 -11.84
CA PRO A 61 3.77 -11.61 -11.56
C PRO A 61 3.83 -12.46 -12.84
N PHE A 62 3.01 -12.12 -13.83
CA PHE A 62 3.00 -12.70 -15.17
C PHE A 62 3.18 -11.56 -16.19
N PRO A 63 4.41 -11.11 -16.44
CA PRO A 63 4.66 -9.97 -17.31
C PRO A 63 4.39 -10.31 -18.78
N SER A 64 3.90 -9.35 -19.54
CA SER A 64 3.87 -9.39 -21.00
C SER A 64 4.64 -8.20 -21.56
N ASP A 65 5.09 -8.30 -22.82
CA ASP A 65 5.81 -7.20 -23.48
C ASP A 65 5.01 -5.88 -23.49
N LYS A 66 3.68 -5.99 -23.57
CA LYS A 66 2.78 -4.83 -23.55
C LYS A 66 2.51 -4.29 -22.15
N TYR A 67 2.53 -5.16 -21.13
CA TYR A 67 2.18 -4.83 -19.75
C TYR A 67 3.18 -5.45 -18.77
N PRO A 68 4.40 -4.88 -18.64
CA PRO A 68 5.41 -5.39 -17.72
C PRO A 68 5.12 -5.05 -16.25
N TYR A 69 4.39 -3.96 -15.99
CA TYR A 69 4.15 -3.43 -14.64
C TYR A 69 2.67 -3.46 -14.25
N ALA A 70 2.39 -3.84 -13.00
CA ALA A 70 1.09 -3.71 -12.36
C ALA A 70 0.86 -2.26 -11.90
N VAL A 71 1.90 -1.65 -11.35
CA VAL A 71 1.94 -0.24 -10.94
C VAL A 71 3.22 0.38 -11.46
N GLU A 72 3.10 1.55 -12.05
CA GLU A 72 4.22 2.40 -12.41
C GLU A 72 3.94 3.80 -11.88
N VAL A 73 4.90 4.40 -11.18
CA VAL A 73 4.80 5.77 -10.67
C VAL A 73 6.03 6.53 -11.15
N GLU A 74 5.83 7.58 -11.93
CA GLU A 74 6.93 8.42 -12.43
C GLU A 74 7.70 9.09 -11.29
N TYR A 75 6.97 9.59 -10.29
CA TYR A 75 7.58 10.33 -9.19
C TYR A 75 6.82 10.18 -7.87
N VAL A 76 7.56 9.86 -6.82
CA VAL A 76 7.07 9.82 -5.43
C VAL A 76 7.76 10.92 -4.63
N SER A 77 6.99 11.67 -3.86
CA SER A 77 7.49 12.68 -2.93
C SER A 77 6.90 12.48 -1.56
N LEU A 78 7.75 12.14 -0.59
CA LEU A 78 7.41 12.00 0.81
C LEU A 78 7.82 13.27 1.55
N ARG A 79 6.90 13.94 2.24
CA ARG A 79 7.19 15.09 3.11
C ARG A 79 7.03 14.68 4.57
N TYR A 80 8.03 15.02 5.38
CA TYR A 80 8.09 14.67 6.79
C TYR A 80 8.96 15.67 7.55
N SER A 81 9.07 15.51 8.86
CA SER A 81 10.08 16.20 9.65
C SER A 81 10.88 15.18 10.46
N ILE A 82 12.18 15.07 10.19
CA ILE A 82 13.06 14.15 10.93
C ILE A 82 13.06 14.49 12.42
N VAL A 83 13.02 15.78 12.76
CA VAL A 83 12.98 16.24 14.16
C VAL A 83 11.74 15.69 14.87
N THR A 84 10.56 15.77 14.24
CA THR A 84 9.34 15.25 14.86
C THR A 84 9.33 13.72 14.91
N MET A 85 9.89 13.04 13.91
CA MET A 85 10.01 11.57 13.91
C MET A 85 10.91 11.05 15.04
N LEU A 86 12.06 11.70 15.25
CA LEU A 86 13.00 11.34 16.33
C LEU A 86 12.37 11.51 17.72
N LEU A 87 11.59 12.58 17.91
CA LEU A 87 10.93 12.88 19.20
C LEU A 87 9.73 11.98 19.48
N SER A 88 8.96 11.62 18.45
CA SER A 88 7.69 10.92 18.60
C SER A 88 7.79 9.39 18.56
N LYS A 89 8.99 8.84 18.31
CA LYS A 89 9.25 7.39 18.13
C LYS A 89 8.31 6.72 17.11
N LYS A 90 7.79 7.51 16.17
CA LYS A 90 6.92 7.07 15.07
C LYS A 90 7.30 7.77 13.78
N ILE A 91 6.92 7.17 12.66
CA ILE A 91 7.10 7.76 11.33
C ILE A 91 5.87 8.63 11.05
N ASP A 92 6.00 9.95 11.15
CA ASP A 92 4.94 10.93 10.82
C ASP A 92 5.20 11.59 9.46
N ILE A 93 4.45 11.15 8.44
CA ILE A 93 4.53 11.64 7.07
C ILE A 93 3.37 12.62 6.85
N SER A 94 3.70 13.88 6.51
CA SER A 94 2.68 14.89 6.23
C SER A 94 2.01 14.64 4.88
N ASP A 95 2.80 14.32 3.86
CA ASP A 95 2.30 14.15 2.50
C ASP A 95 3.07 13.04 1.79
N VAL A 96 2.32 12.12 1.20
CA VAL A 96 2.78 11.25 0.13
C VAL A 96 2.19 11.77 -1.17
N ILE A 97 3.03 12.16 -2.13
CA ILE A 97 2.58 12.63 -3.43
C ILE A 97 3.06 11.64 -4.48
N LEU A 98 2.12 11.00 -5.17
CA LEU A 98 2.37 10.13 -6.32
C LEU A 98 1.98 10.88 -7.58
N GLN A 99 2.90 11.00 -8.53
CA GLN A 99 2.67 11.69 -9.79
C GLN A 99 2.93 10.74 -10.95
N GLY A 100 2.00 10.75 -11.93
CA GLY A 100 2.09 9.89 -13.11
C GLY A 100 1.93 8.42 -12.72
N THR A 101 0.87 8.09 -11.98
CA THR A 101 0.58 6.71 -11.55
C THR A 101 -0.16 5.97 -12.65
N SER A 102 0.42 4.91 -13.20
CA SER A 102 -0.24 3.98 -14.11
C SER A 102 -0.58 2.69 -13.37
N LEU A 103 -1.84 2.26 -13.47
CA LEU A 103 -2.34 1.01 -12.92
C LEU A 103 -2.81 0.11 -14.05
N THR A 104 -2.24 -1.09 -14.11
CA THR A 104 -2.50 -2.03 -15.19
C THR A 104 -3.34 -3.21 -14.71
N VAL A 105 -4.45 -3.49 -15.39
CA VAL A 105 -5.21 -4.72 -15.22
C VAL A 105 -4.74 -5.74 -16.26
N PHE A 106 -4.35 -6.93 -15.81
CA PHE A 106 -3.91 -7.98 -16.72
C PHE A 106 -4.56 -9.31 -16.35
N PRO A 107 -5.14 -10.06 -17.30
CA PRO A 107 -5.75 -11.36 -17.02
C PRO A 107 -4.65 -12.40 -16.78
N CYS A 108 -4.86 -13.30 -15.82
CA CYS A 108 -3.99 -14.47 -15.65
C CYS A 108 -4.41 -15.55 -16.65
N GLU A 109 -3.46 -16.15 -17.37
CA GLU A 109 -3.76 -17.21 -18.35
C GLU A 109 -4.53 -18.37 -17.71
N GLY A 110 -5.57 -18.83 -18.39
CA GLY A 110 -6.40 -19.97 -17.93
C GLY A 110 -7.29 -19.69 -16.72
N SER A 111 -7.49 -18.42 -16.32
CA SER A 111 -8.29 -18.05 -15.15
C SER A 111 -9.22 -16.85 -15.39
N ALA A 112 -10.29 -16.77 -14.61
CA ALA A 112 -11.09 -15.55 -14.46
C ALA A 112 -10.44 -14.54 -13.48
N LYS A 113 -9.22 -14.80 -13.00
CA LYS A 113 -8.48 -13.91 -12.11
C LYS A 113 -7.61 -12.93 -12.91
N THR A 114 -7.31 -11.79 -12.29
CA THR A 114 -6.35 -10.80 -12.82
C THR A 114 -5.06 -10.81 -12.00
N ASN A 115 -4.03 -10.11 -12.46
CA ASN A 115 -2.81 -9.81 -11.70
C ASN A 115 -3.12 -9.27 -10.29
N TRP A 116 -4.19 -8.49 -10.14
CA TRP A 116 -4.64 -7.98 -8.84
C TRP A 116 -5.19 -9.06 -7.91
N SER A 117 -5.78 -10.13 -8.43
CA SER A 117 -6.15 -11.29 -7.61
C SER A 117 -4.93 -11.94 -6.94
N PHE A 118 -3.79 -12.01 -7.63
CA PHE A 118 -2.53 -12.52 -7.04
C PHE A 118 -2.06 -11.64 -5.88
N PHE A 119 -2.03 -10.32 -6.07
CA PHE A 119 -1.63 -9.40 -5.01
C PHE A 119 -2.57 -9.48 -3.79
N TRP A 120 -3.87 -9.69 -4.03
CA TRP A 120 -4.87 -9.79 -2.98
C TRP A 120 -4.73 -11.07 -2.16
N ASP A 121 -4.55 -12.21 -2.84
CA ASP A 121 -4.35 -13.52 -2.19
C ASP A 121 -3.11 -13.45 -1.27
N ASN A 122 -2.06 -12.73 -1.67
CA ASN A 122 -0.88 -12.50 -0.83
C ASN A 122 -1.14 -11.58 0.37
N PHE A 123 -2.04 -10.60 0.26
CA PHE A 123 -2.35 -9.70 1.38
C PHE A 123 -3.30 -10.31 2.41
N ILE A 124 -4.28 -11.12 1.98
CA ILE A 124 -5.28 -11.69 2.88
C ILE A 124 -4.69 -12.84 3.71
N ASN A 125 -3.87 -13.70 3.11
CA ASN A 125 -3.38 -14.92 3.75
C ASN A 125 -2.29 -14.68 4.83
N HIS A 126 -1.72 -13.47 4.91
CA HIS A 126 -0.80 -13.08 6.00
C HIS A 126 -1.51 -12.73 7.32
N PHE A 127 -2.85 -12.61 7.33
CA PHE A 127 -3.61 -12.36 8.56
C PHE A 127 -4.02 -13.63 9.31
N SER A 128 -3.84 -14.81 8.71
CA SER A 128 -4.31 -16.10 9.26
C SER A 128 -3.27 -16.92 10.01
N SER A 129 -2.01 -16.49 10.09
CA SER A 129 -0.98 -17.21 10.84
C SER A 129 -0.09 -16.27 11.64
N PRO A 130 0.13 -16.51 12.95
CA PRO A 130 1.28 -15.93 13.62
C PRO A 130 2.54 -16.43 12.89
N PRO A 131 3.57 -15.59 12.71
CA PRO A 131 4.74 -15.97 11.92
C PRO A 131 5.52 -17.07 12.64
N THR A 132 5.21 -18.32 12.34
CA THR A 132 6.06 -19.48 12.66
C THR A 132 6.91 -19.80 11.46
N PHE A 133 7.98 -19.03 11.24
CA PHE A 133 9.13 -19.55 10.50
C PHE A 133 10.43 -19.07 11.12
N HIS A 134 11.13 -20.01 11.73
CA HIS A 134 12.55 -19.96 12.04
C HIS A 134 13.34 -19.64 10.75
N SER A 135 13.57 -18.36 10.52
CA SER A 135 14.70 -17.92 9.72
C SER A 135 15.35 -16.79 10.48
N GLN A 136 16.60 -17.02 10.88
CA GLN A 136 17.49 -16.01 11.45
C GLN A 136 17.81 -14.98 10.35
N SER A 137 16.83 -14.16 10.01
CA SER A 137 17.01 -12.94 9.25
C SER A 137 16.76 -11.81 10.22
N PHE A 138 17.61 -10.80 10.23
CA PHE A 138 17.43 -9.59 11.01
C PHE A 138 15.99 -9.09 10.82
N GLU A 139 15.10 -9.34 11.78
CA GLU A 139 13.82 -8.63 11.88
C GLU A 139 14.19 -7.18 12.04
N SER A 140 14.06 -6.42 10.95
CA SER A 140 14.42 -5.02 10.97
C SER A 140 13.46 -4.35 11.93
N SER A 141 13.99 -3.67 12.96
CA SER A 141 13.17 -2.92 13.92
C SER A 141 12.27 -1.85 13.27
N ILE A 142 12.46 -1.62 11.96
CA ILE A 142 11.67 -0.75 11.09
C ILE A 142 10.26 -1.32 10.85
N ASP A 143 10.11 -2.65 10.78
CA ASP A 143 8.83 -3.30 10.48
C ASP A 143 7.80 -3.16 11.62
N THR A 144 8.24 -2.82 12.83
CA THR A 144 7.38 -2.59 14.01
C THR A 144 7.16 -1.11 14.31
N VAL A 145 7.78 -0.19 13.54
CA VAL A 145 7.63 1.24 13.79
C VAL A 145 6.24 1.70 13.37
N PRO A 146 5.46 2.33 14.28
CA PRO A 146 4.15 2.86 13.93
C PRO A 146 4.29 3.99 12.90
N VAL A 147 3.43 3.95 11.90
CA VAL A 147 3.41 4.92 10.80
C VAL A 147 2.09 5.66 10.76
N PHE A 148 2.19 6.97 10.58
CA PHE A 148 1.05 7.82 10.35
C PHE A 148 1.27 8.68 9.10
N ILE A 149 0.36 8.55 8.14
CA ILE A 149 0.35 9.36 6.91
C ILE A 149 -0.87 10.30 6.97
N LYS A 150 -0.63 11.60 7.08
CA LYS A 150 -1.70 12.60 7.14
C LYS A 150 -2.47 12.69 5.83
N ARG A 151 -1.75 12.72 4.71
CA ARG A 151 -2.34 12.84 3.38
C ARG A 151 -1.54 12.05 2.33
N CYS A 152 -2.25 11.37 1.45
CA CYS A 152 -1.71 10.85 0.20
C CYS A 152 -2.46 11.50 -0.97
N LEU A 153 -1.74 11.97 -1.98
CA LEU A 153 -2.28 12.58 -3.19
C LEU A 153 -1.67 11.88 -4.41
N CYS A 154 -2.51 11.24 -5.21
CA CYS A 154 -2.16 10.76 -6.54
C CYS A 154 -2.61 11.80 -7.58
N THR A 155 -1.75 12.11 -8.55
CA THR A 155 -2.05 13.06 -9.63
C THR A 155 -1.69 12.44 -10.98
N ASN A 156 -2.48 12.77 -12.01
CA ASN A 156 -2.32 12.19 -13.35
C ASN A 156 -2.31 10.65 -13.30
N THR A 157 -3.23 10.09 -12.52
CA THR A 157 -3.41 8.64 -12.43
C THR A 157 -4.06 8.13 -13.71
N ARG A 158 -3.69 6.94 -14.16
CA ARG A 158 -4.23 6.30 -15.37
C ARG A 158 -4.49 4.84 -15.07
N VAL A 159 -5.59 4.32 -15.61
CA VAL A 159 -5.90 2.89 -15.58
C VAL A 159 -5.90 2.38 -17.02
N CYS A 160 -5.20 1.28 -17.28
CA CYS A 160 -5.18 0.62 -18.58
C CYS A 160 -5.12 -0.90 -18.40
N GLY A 161 -5.17 -1.63 -19.51
CA GLY A 161 -4.92 -3.07 -19.50
C GLY A 161 -5.94 -3.87 -20.31
N VAL A 162 -6.19 -5.10 -19.89
CA VAL A 162 -7.05 -6.06 -20.59
C VAL A 162 -7.93 -6.78 -19.56
N LYS A 163 -9.23 -6.90 -19.84
CA LYS A 163 -10.17 -7.69 -19.03
C LYS A 163 -10.10 -9.18 -19.42
N ASN A 164 -10.64 -10.08 -18.60
CA ASN A 164 -10.65 -11.53 -18.84
C ASN A 164 -11.21 -11.99 -20.20
N ASN A 165 -12.06 -11.18 -20.85
CA ASN A 165 -12.57 -11.46 -22.20
C ASN A 165 -11.63 -10.98 -23.32
N TYR A 166 -10.34 -10.72 -23.00
CA TYR A 166 -9.35 -10.10 -23.87
C TYR A 166 -9.75 -8.72 -24.43
N LYS A 167 -10.77 -8.09 -23.84
CA LYS A 167 -11.19 -6.74 -24.21
C LYS A 167 -10.27 -5.73 -23.56
N GLU A 168 -9.69 -4.86 -24.38
CA GLU A 168 -8.83 -3.78 -23.90
C GLU A 168 -9.62 -2.78 -23.04
N ILE A 169 -8.97 -2.36 -21.95
CA ILE A 169 -9.37 -1.21 -21.14
C ILE A 169 -8.64 -0.01 -21.73
N PRO A 170 -9.34 0.97 -22.31
CA PRO A 170 -8.69 2.17 -22.82
C PRO A 170 -8.01 2.89 -21.65
N THR A 171 -6.88 3.54 -21.93
CA THR A 171 -6.17 4.34 -20.94
C THR A 171 -7.09 5.44 -20.41
N THR A 172 -7.62 5.22 -19.21
CA THR A 172 -8.64 6.08 -18.60
C THR A 172 -7.96 6.98 -17.58
N PRO A 173 -7.96 8.30 -17.78
CA PRO A 173 -7.33 9.23 -16.86
C PRO A 173 -8.20 9.45 -15.63
N ILE A 174 -7.55 9.55 -14.48
CA ILE A 174 -8.12 9.87 -13.18
C ILE A 174 -7.31 11.05 -12.67
N PRO A 175 -7.82 12.30 -12.81
CA PRO A 175 -7.01 13.50 -12.67
C PRO A 175 -6.31 13.60 -11.30
N SER A 176 -7.02 13.23 -10.24
CA SER A 176 -6.51 13.25 -8.88
C SER A 176 -7.21 12.21 -8.02
N LEU A 177 -6.49 11.62 -7.06
CA LEU A 177 -7.01 10.86 -5.93
C LEU A 177 -6.41 11.39 -4.64
N GLU A 178 -7.21 11.73 -3.63
CA GLU A 178 -6.69 12.17 -2.34
C GLU A 178 -7.26 11.34 -1.19
N PHE A 179 -6.36 10.86 -0.34
CA PHE A 179 -6.63 10.05 0.85
C PHE A 179 -6.10 10.76 2.09
N ARG A 180 -6.88 10.75 3.18
CA ARG A 180 -6.50 11.39 4.45
C ARG A 180 -6.47 10.36 5.57
N GLY A 181 -5.38 10.32 6.33
CA GLY A 181 -5.24 9.42 7.47
C GLY A 181 -6.18 9.81 8.62
N ALA A 182 -6.79 8.81 9.24
CA ALA A 182 -7.64 8.99 10.41
C ALA A 182 -6.81 8.88 11.70
N LEU A 183 -6.73 9.97 12.48
CA LEU A 183 -6.05 10.00 13.77
C LEU A 183 -6.71 9.12 14.85
N SER A 184 -7.93 8.63 14.59
CA SER A 184 -8.69 7.77 15.49
C SER A 184 -8.23 6.31 15.53
N CYS A 185 -7.33 5.89 14.62
CA CYS A 185 -6.82 4.53 14.60
C CYS A 185 -5.69 4.34 15.64
N SER A 186 -6.04 3.75 16.78
CA SER A 186 -5.08 3.31 17.80
C SER A 186 -5.30 1.82 18.08
N PRO A 187 -4.24 0.97 18.02
CA PRO A 187 -2.86 1.31 17.71
C PRO A 187 -2.66 1.73 16.24
N LEU A 188 -1.63 2.55 15.99
CA LEU A 188 -1.24 2.92 14.63
C LEU A 188 -0.66 1.71 13.89
N PRO A 189 -0.94 1.57 12.58
CA PRO A 189 -0.40 0.48 11.78
C PRO A 189 1.11 0.60 11.58
N THR A 190 1.73 -0.53 11.29
CA THR A 190 3.13 -0.63 10.85
C THR A 190 3.34 -0.06 9.45
N LEU A 191 4.60 0.07 9.03
CA LEU A 191 4.95 0.54 7.69
C LEU A 191 4.37 -0.36 6.58
N GLY A 192 4.45 -1.69 6.78
CA GLY A 192 3.90 -2.67 5.84
C GLY A 192 2.38 -2.56 5.72
N GLU A 193 1.66 -2.54 6.83
CA GLU A 193 0.19 -2.38 6.86
C GLU A 193 -0.27 -1.08 6.20
N THR A 194 0.45 0.02 6.47
CA THR A 194 0.17 1.34 5.90
C THR A 194 0.35 1.34 4.38
N ALA A 195 1.49 0.84 3.90
CA ALA A 195 1.79 0.80 2.46
C ALA A 195 0.78 -0.07 1.70
N ARG A 196 0.40 -1.22 2.26
CA ARG A 196 -0.63 -2.11 1.68
C ARG A 196 -1.99 -1.46 1.63
N SER A 197 -2.45 -0.88 2.75
CA SER A 197 -3.75 -0.22 2.83
C SER A 197 -3.86 0.93 1.83
N LEU A 198 -2.78 1.69 1.67
CA LEU A 198 -2.74 2.80 0.72
C LEU A 198 -2.75 2.31 -0.73
N LEU A 199 -1.89 1.35 -1.09
CA LEU A 199 -1.85 0.74 -2.42
C LEU A 199 -3.24 0.19 -2.79
N TYR A 200 -3.87 -0.49 -1.84
CA TYR A 200 -5.19 -1.07 -2.02
C TYR A 200 -6.25 -0.02 -2.37
N LEU A 201 -6.35 1.05 -1.58
CA LEU A 201 -7.33 2.11 -1.83
C LEU A 201 -7.09 2.83 -3.14
N ILE A 202 -5.82 3.06 -3.48
CA ILE A 202 -5.45 3.64 -4.77
C ILE A 202 -6.02 2.79 -5.90
N VAL A 203 -5.85 1.46 -5.85
CA VAL A 203 -6.35 0.56 -6.89
C VAL A 203 -7.87 0.52 -6.91
N GLU A 204 -8.51 0.34 -5.75
CA GLU A 204 -9.96 0.25 -5.66
C GLU A 204 -10.66 1.50 -6.20
N GLU A 205 -10.29 2.69 -5.70
CA GLU A 205 -10.89 3.95 -6.15
C GLU A 205 -10.56 4.22 -7.63
N SER A 206 -9.33 3.89 -8.06
CA SER A 206 -8.96 4.06 -9.47
C SER A 206 -9.84 3.19 -10.38
N PHE A 207 -10.04 1.93 -10.02
CA PHE A 207 -10.80 0.98 -10.82
C PHE A 207 -12.28 1.32 -10.84
N TYR A 208 -12.81 1.79 -9.71
CA TYR A 208 -14.15 2.34 -9.64
C TYR A 208 -14.34 3.50 -10.64
N HIS A 209 -13.44 4.50 -10.61
CA HIS A 209 -13.52 5.64 -11.53
C HIS A 209 -13.28 5.27 -13.00
N ALA A 210 -12.49 4.23 -13.25
CA ALA A 210 -12.25 3.70 -14.60
C ALA A 210 -13.33 2.71 -15.08
N ASN A 211 -14.41 2.49 -14.30
CA ASN A 211 -15.48 1.53 -14.61
C ASN A 211 -14.95 0.10 -14.91
N VAL A 212 -13.95 -0.29 -14.13
CA VAL A 212 -13.43 -1.66 -14.05
C VAL A 212 -14.24 -2.39 -12.96
N SER A 213 -14.57 -3.67 -13.18
CA SER A 213 -15.46 -4.42 -12.28
C SER A 213 -15.03 -4.29 -10.81
N GLY A 214 -15.96 -3.87 -9.94
CA GLY A 214 -15.68 -3.53 -8.54
C GLY A 214 -15.50 -4.73 -7.61
N ASP A 215 -15.77 -5.95 -8.08
CA ASP A 215 -15.69 -7.18 -7.27
C ASP A 215 -14.25 -7.63 -7.00
N ILE A 216 -13.26 -6.88 -7.51
CA ILE A 216 -11.85 -7.16 -7.29
C ILE A 216 -11.49 -6.96 -5.80
N ALA A 217 -12.17 -6.07 -5.07
CA ALA A 217 -11.57 -5.48 -3.87
C ALA A 217 -12.53 -4.97 -2.79
N ARG A 218 -13.43 -5.79 -2.23
CA ARG A 218 -14.42 -5.29 -1.24
C ARG A 218 -14.06 -5.47 0.26
N PRO A 219 -13.47 -6.59 0.72
CA PRO A 219 -13.22 -6.78 2.17
C PRO A 219 -12.06 -5.94 2.72
N LEU A 220 -10.91 -5.95 2.06
CA LEU A 220 -9.72 -5.18 2.45
C LEU A 220 -9.95 -3.67 2.28
N ALA A 221 -10.81 -3.27 1.33
CA ALA A 221 -11.26 -1.89 1.16
C ALA A 221 -11.83 -1.30 2.44
N LYS A 222 -12.68 -2.07 3.12
CA LYS A 222 -13.32 -1.63 4.35
C LYS A 222 -12.28 -1.42 5.45
N GLN A 223 -11.27 -2.29 5.52
CA GLN A 223 -10.17 -2.16 6.48
C GLN A 223 -9.27 -0.96 6.15
N ALA A 224 -8.89 -0.80 4.88
CA ALA A 224 -8.09 0.32 4.45
C ALA A 224 -8.83 1.65 4.64
N ARG A 225 -10.15 1.69 4.38
CA ARG A 225 -11.00 2.86 4.61
C ARG A 225 -11.16 3.22 6.09
N ALA A 226 -11.01 2.25 7.01
CA ALA A 226 -11.00 2.55 8.44
C ALA A 226 -9.79 3.41 8.83
N TYR A 227 -8.66 3.23 8.14
CA TYR A 227 -7.43 3.98 8.38
C TYR A 227 -7.29 5.23 7.50
N PHE A 228 -7.75 5.16 6.25
CA PHE A 228 -7.69 6.25 5.29
C PHE A 228 -9.07 6.62 4.74
N ASN A 229 -9.44 7.88 4.82
CA ASN A 229 -10.66 8.37 4.19
C ASN A 229 -10.35 8.93 2.79
N SER A 230 -11.05 8.43 1.77
CA SER A 230 -11.00 9.00 0.42
C SER A 230 -11.77 10.33 0.42
N SER A 231 -11.09 11.42 0.09
CA SER A 231 -11.70 12.75 -0.03
C SER A 231 -12.60 12.88 -1.27
N LEU A 232 -12.49 11.97 -2.22
CA LEU A 232 -13.34 11.91 -3.40
C LEU A 232 -14.65 11.16 -3.16
N SER A 233 -14.77 10.47 -2.02
CA SER A 233 -15.91 9.59 -1.72
C SER A 233 -17.18 10.31 -1.24
N GLU A 234 -17.16 11.64 -1.07
CA GLU A 234 -18.24 12.38 -0.41
C GLU A 234 -19.57 12.49 -1.19
N TYR A 235 -19.66 12.05 -2.45
CA TYR A 235 -20.92 12.19 -3.23
C TYR A 235 -21.50 10.92 -3.87
N SER A 236 -20.79 9.78 -3.89
CA SER A 236 -21.22 8.59 -4.64
C SER A 236 -21.49 7.34 -3.80
N HIS A 237 -20.95 7.23 -2.58
CA HIS A 237 -21.14 6.04 -1.74
C HIS A 237 -22.49 5.98 -0.99
N LEU A 238 -23.24 7.08 -0.92
CA LEU A 238 -24.53 7.13 -0.22
C LEU A 238 -25.77 6.85 -1.09
N ARG A 239 -25.64 6.73 -2.42
CA ARG A 239 -26.82 6.50 -3.30
C ARG A 239 -26.97 5.10 -3.90
N GLN A 240 -26.10 4.15 -3.59
CA GLN A 240 -26.24 2.74 -3.99
C GLN A 240 -25.97 1.74 -2.86
N ARG A 241 -26.21 2.13 -1.61
CA ARG A 241 -26.74 1.16 -0.64
C ARG A 241 -28.24 1.35 -0.62
N GLY A 242 -28.95 0.36 -1.17
CA GLY A 242 -30.37 0.22 -0.87
C GLY A 242 -30.58 0.37 0.63
N ALA A 243 -31.66 1.06 0.99
CA ALA A 243 -32.14 1.10 2.36
C ALA A 243 -32.12 -0.32 2.92
N PHE A 244 -31.29 -0.57 3.93
CA PHE A 244 -31.48 -1.73 4.77
C PHE A 244 -32.82 -1.53 5.47
N PRO A 245 -33.80 -2.46 5.34
CA PRO A 245 -34.93 -2.42 6.23
C PRO A 245 -34.40 -2.61 7.66
N PRO A 246 -34.93 -1.90 8.66
CA PRO A 246 -34.62 -2.23 10.03
C PRO A 246 -35.32 -3.56 10.30
N ASN A 247 -34.55 -4.61 10.61
CA ASN A 247 -34.86 -5.71 11.52
C ASN A 247 -34.14 -7.00 11.13
N ASN A 248 -33.65 -7.70 12.17
CA ASN A 248 -33.22 -9.10 12.24
C ASN A 248 -31.75 -9.41 12.56
N LEU A 249 -31.00 -8.47 13.14
CA LEU A 249 -29.75 -8.81 13.88
C LEU A 249 -30.01 -9.67 15.13
N THR A 250 -31.23 -9.62 15.68
CA THR A 250 -31.61 -10.40 16.87
C THR A 250 -31.74 -11.89 16.60
N HIS A 251 -32.21 -12.31 15.42
CA HIS A 251 -32.44 -13.72 15.11
C HIS A 251 -31.14 -14.50 14.82
N GLU A 252 -30.11 -13.86 14.27
CA GLU A 252 -28.80 -14.50 14.04
C GLU A 252 -28.02 -14.69 15.36
N ILE A 253 -28.11 -13.73 16.29
CA ILE A 253 -27.50 -13.86 17.63
C ILE A 253 -28.26 -14.89 18.47
N GLU A 254 -29.60 -14.94 18.36
CA GLU A 254 -30.41 -15.92 19.08
C GLU A 254 -30.17 -17.36 18.56
N GLY A 255 -29.94 -17.53 17.26
CA GLY A 255 -29.55 -18.81 16.66
C GLY A 255 -28.19 -19.29 17.15
N PHE A 256 -27.20 -18.40 17.19
CA PHE A 256 -25.86 -18.69 17.71
C PHE A 256 -25.86 -19.05 19.21
N MET A 257 -26.66 -18.35 20.02
CA MET A 257 -26.79 -18.64 21.45
C MET A 257 -27.53 -19.96 21.74
N LYS A 258 -28.52 -20.33 20.92
CA LYS A 258 -29.22 -21.63 21.05
C LYS A 258 -28.32 -22.82 20.70
N GLU A 259 -27.43 -22.69 19.71
CA GLU A 259 -26.44 -23.72 19.39
C GLU A 259 -25.35 -23.87 20.46
N LEU A 260 -25.03 -22.79 21.19
CA LEU A 260 -23.99 -22.80 22.22
C LEU A 260 -24.45 -23.37 23.57
N LEU A 261 -25.75 -23.28 23.87
CA LEU A 261 -26.30 -23.62 25.20
C LEU A 261 -27.00 -24.98 25.27
N PHE A 262 -27.34 -25.60 24.13
CA PHE A 262 -28.05 -26.88 24.08
C PHE A 262 -27.28 -27.98 23.33
N ARG A 263 -25.96 -27.92 23.35
CA ARG A 263 -25.07 -29.03 22.98
C ARG A 263 -24.25 -29.50 24.16
#